data_AF-A0A8J4FPG9-F1
#
_entry.id   AF-A0A8J4FPG9-F1
#
_cell.length_a   1.000
_cell.length_b   1.000
_cell.length_c   1.000
_cell.angle_alpha   90.00
_cell.angle_beta   90.00
_cell.angle_gamma   90.00
#
_symmetry.space_group_name_H-M   'P 1'
#
loop_
_entity.id
_entity.type
_entity.pdbx_description
1 polymer ?
#
loop_
_entity_poly.entity_id
_entity_poly.type
_entity_poly.pdbx_seq_one_letter_code
_entity_poly.pdbx_strand_id
1 'polypeptide(L)'
;RRTNSAGASAAAPAATASVVSGGTPGGGTNVSSGAGGDVSGLPLEQQVVHYARAGAAAAAGDDAVKAAMAFHLLNGCFSRATGGFEGFTALAAAAASAAPGLVAALVEAVSEGAPQSLMAYNTLSYLALSAEVVPQLLSSGLVAVLVGQARAAATSPLEQQLLVSGLALLVTMTRVNAEARGRLAGMRGVAAALAAALRHPAAAVRSPALQLVQELILTRKGLDQVLSCGPLLAELDRLSEERESEPHSGAGGQQQVPGGAGPTSGAEKQVPGGAGPTSGAEKQVAAAAAAGPRGGAPQPPPPQQQKQKQKQSQQARSVRATIRALAIVMK
;
A
#
# COMPACT_ATOMS: atom_id res chain seq x y z
N ARG A 1 -5.31 -34.36 52.60
CA ARG A 1 -5.37 -33.06 53.33
C ARG A 1 -5.76 -32.01 52.28
N ARG A 2 -7.02 -31.66 51.97
CA ARG A 2 -8.17 -31.17 52.75
C ARG A 2 -7.84 -30.04 53.73
N THR A 3 -8.14 -28.81 53.30
CA THR A 3 -8.99 -27.74 53.91
C THR A 3 -9.18 -26.67 52.80
N ASN A 4 -10.36 -26.45 52.21
CA ASN A 4 -11.51 -25.60 52.65
C ASN A 4 -11.05 -24.23 53.19
N SER A 5 -11.58 -23.07 52.78
CA SER A 5 -12.99 -22.70 52.51
C SER A 5 -13.15 -21.32 51.82
N ALA A 6 -14.23 -21.17 51.03
CA ALA A 6 -15.24 -20.08 50.90
C ALA A 6 -14.84 -18.58 51.04
N GLY A 7 -15.42 -17.59 50.36
CA GLY A 7 -16.63 -17.48 49.53
C GLY A 7 -17.05 -15.99 49.40
N ALA A 8 -18.20 -15.73 48.74
CA ALA A 8 -18.90 -14.45 48.45
C ALA A 8 -18.45 -13.74 47.15
N SER A 9 -19.23 -13.57 46.07
CA SER A 9 -20.65 -13.24 45.82
C SER A 9 -21.06 -11.81 46.23
N ALA A 10 -21.09 -10.91 45.23
CA ALA A 10 -21.91 -9.69 45.15
C ALA A 10 -21.85 -9.21 43.67
N ALA A 11 -22.88 -9.40 42.85
CA ALA A 11 -24.09 -8.57 42.71
C ALA A 11 -23.78 -7.11 42.31
N ALA A 12 -24.16 -6.78 41.07
CA ALA A 12 -24.09 -5.47 40.43
C ALA A 12 -25.05 -4.43 41.03
N PRO A 13 -24.86 -3.15 40.71
CA PRO A 13 -25.97 -2.22 40.57
C PRO A 13 -26.13 -1.74 39.12
N ALA A 14 -27.36 -1.87 38.64
CA ALA A 14 -27.89 -1.25 37.44
C ALA A 14 -27.92 0.28 37.60
N ALA A 15 -27.49 1.01 36.56
CA ALA A 15 -27.72 2.44 36.44
C ALA A 15 -28.98 2.66 35.59
N THR A 16 -29.90 3.39 36.21
CA THR A 16 -31.27 3.71 35.81
C THR A 16 -31.34 4.55 34.54
N ALA A 17 -32.19 4.10 33.61
CA ALA A 17 -32.75 4.90 32.54
C ALA A 17 -33.68 5.97 33.12
N SER A 18 -33.50 7.23 32.70
CA SER A 18 -34.47 8.29 32.96
C SER A 18 -35.42 8.39 31.77
N VAL A 19 -36.68 8.09 32.06
CA VAL A 19 -37.84 8.24 31.19
C VAL A 19 -38.25 9.71 31.21
N VAL A 20 -38.23 10.38 30.05
CA VAL A 20 -39.03 11.59 29.82
C VAL A 20 -40.07 11.22 28.77
N SER A 21 -41.33 11.21 29.20
CA SER A 21 -42.51 11.06 28.35
C SER A 21 -43.43 12.27 28.53
N GLY A 22 -43.91 12.80 27.40
CA GLY A 22 -44.95 13.83 27.26
C GLY A 22 -44.53 14.89 26.23
N GLY A 23 -45.17 15.10 25.08
CA GLY A 23 -46.36 14.49 24.48
C GLY A 23 -46.49 14.86 22.99
N THR A 24 -47.10 13.92 22.24
CA THR A 24 -47.93 13.96 21.00
C THR A 24 -48.10 15.23 20.13
N PRO A 25 -48.64 15.11 18.90
CA PRO A 25 -48.45 14.11 17.83
C PRO A 25 -48.31 14.76 16.44
N GLY A 26 -47.75 14.06 15.45
CA GLY A 26 -48.03 14.38 14.04
C GLY A 26 -46.86 14.23 13.09
N GLY A 27 -47.05 13.38 12.08
CA GLY A 27 -46.30 13.47 10.84
C GLY A 27 -45.44 12.26 10.52
N GLY A 28 -46.02 11.31 9.77
CA GLY A 28 -45.29 10.62 8.72
C GLY A 28 -44.34 9.51 9.15
N THR A 29 -44.90 8.35 9.47
CA THR A 29 -44.26 7.08 9.14
C THR A 29 -44.07 7.01 7.62
N ASN A 30 -42.83 7.17 7.16
CA ASN A 30 -42.27 6.51 5.98
C ASN A 30 -40.76 6.83 5.91
N VAL A 31 -39.97 6.21 6.79
CA VAL A 31 -38.55 5.99 6.46
C VAL A 31 -38.52 4.81 5.50
N SER A 32 -38.69 5.15 4.22
CA SER A 32 -38.46 4.25 3.11
C SER A 32 -37.05 3.69 3.25
N SER A 33 -36.93 2.36 3.36
CA SER A 33 -35.69 1.59 3.22
C SER A 33 -35.21 1.58 1.76
N GLY A 34 -35.23 2.75 1.11
CA GLY A 34 -35.10 2.90 -0.33
C GLY A 34 -33.98 3.87 -0.71
N ALA A 35 -33.02 3.32 -1.45
CA ALA A 35 -32.13 3.98 -2.40
C ALA A 35 -31.11 5.00 -1.85
N GLY A 36 -29.87 4.88 -2.35
CA GLY A 36 -28.77 5.77 -2.00
C GLY A 36 -29.10 7.23 -2.34
N GLY A 37 -29.56 7.95 -1.33
CA GLY A 37 -29.72 9.39 -1.39
C GLY A 37 -28.35 10.04 -1.57
N ASP A 38 -28.30 11.08 -2.40
CA ASP A 38 -27.11 11.90 -2.56
C ASP A 38 -26.75 12.55 -1.22
N VAL A 39 -25.71 12.04 -0.55
CA VAL A 39 -25.21 12.56 0.73
C VAL A 39 -24.12 13.63 0.53
N SER A 40 -23.86 14.07 -0.70
CA SER A 40 -22.81 15.05 -1.02
C SER A 40 -22.95 16.38 -0.28
N GLY A 41 -24.18 16.75 0.12
CA GLY A 41 -24.48 17.96 0.90
C GLY A 41 -24.29 17.84 2.42
N LEU A 42 -24.02 16.66 2.96
CA LEU A 42 -23.77 16.48 4.40
C LEU A 42 -22.36 16.95 4.80
N PRO A 43 -22.12 17.29 6.08
CA PRO A 43 -20.76 17.43 6.62
C PRO A 43 -19.91 16.18 6.36
N LEU A 44 -18.61 16.37 6.12
CA LEU A 44 -17.71 15.30 5.69
C LEU A 44 -17.69 14.11 6.66
N GLU A 45 -17.74 14.40 7.97
CA GLU A 45 -17.79 13.42 9.05
C GLU A 45 -19.03 12.51 8.92
N GLN A 46 -20.17 13.11 8.57
CA GLN A 46 -21.42 12.37 8.37
C GLN A 46 -21.38 11.54 7.08
N GLN A 47 -20.75 12.05 6.01
CA GLN A 47 -20.54 11.27 4.79
C GLN A 47 -19.66 10.04 5.04
N VAL A 48 -18.58 10.20 5.80
CA VAL A 48 -17.68 9.10 6.20
C VAL A 48 -18.45 8.03 6.96
N VAL A 49 -19.23 8.42 7.97
CA VAL A 49 -20.07 7.50 8.75
C VAL A 49 -21.08 6.77 7.87
N HIS A 50 -21.73 7.49 6.96
CA HIS A 50 -22.72 6.92 6.04
C HIS A 50 -22.09 5.87 5.13
N TYR A 51 -21.02 6.20 4.41
CA TYR A 51 -20.38 5.29 3.48
C TYR A 51 -19.69 4.11 4.17
N ALA A 52 -19.14 4.31 5.37
CA ALA A 52 -18.62 3.22 6.21
C ALA A 52 -19.71 2.20 6.55
N ARG A 53 -20.88 2.66 7.02
CA ARG A 53 -22.02 1.78 7.34
C ARG A 53 -22.59 1.12 6.10
N ALA A 54 -22.74 1.87 5.01
CA ALA A 54 -23.25 1.34 3.75
C ALA A 54 -22.35 0.25 3.18
N GLY A 55 -21.03 0.44 3.21
CA GLY A 55 -20.06 -0.56 2.75
C GLY A 55 -20.07 -1.82 3.63
N ALA A 56 -20.08 -1.66 4.95
CA ALA A 56 -20.17 -2.79 5.88
C ALA A 56 -21.48 -3.58 5.71
N ALA A 57 -22.61 -2.88 5.55
CA ALA A 57 -23.91 -3.52 5.35
C ALA A 57 -24.04 -4.22 4.00
N ALA A 58 -23.49 -3.63 2.93
CA ALA A 58 -23.48 -4.25 1.61
C ALA A 58 -22.62 -5.52 1.57
N ALA A 59 -21.44 -5.48 2.20
CA ALA A 59 -20.58 -6.66 2.31
C ALA A 59 -21.25 -7.78 3.12
N ALA A 60 -21.90 -7.45 4.25
CA ALA A 60 -22.64 -8.42 5.04
C ALA A 60 -23.88 -9.01 4.31
N GLY A 61 -24.33 -8.36 3.23
CA GLY A 61 -25.39 -8.85 2.35
C GLY A 61 -24.87 -9.47 1.05
N ASP A 62 -23.57 -9.80 0.97
CA ASP A 62 -22.88 -10.38 -0.19
C ASP A 62 -22.98 -9.55 -1.49
N ASP A 63 -23.22 -8.24 -1.39
CA ASP A 63 -23.26 -7.32 -2.53
C ASP A 63 -21.88 -6.66 -2.72
N ALA A 64 -20.95 -7.43 -3.30
CA ALA A 64 -19.57 -7.02 -3.51
C ALA A 64 -19.43 -5.73 -4.34
N VAL A 65 -20.32 -5.51 -5.31
CA VAL A 65 -20.30 -4.32 -6.17
C VAL A 65 -20.70 -3.08 -5.38
N LYS A 66 -21.79 -3.16 -4.62
CA LYS A 66 -22.25 -2.05 -3.78
C LYS A 66 -21.27 -1.77 -2.64
N ALA A 67 -20.67 -2.81 -2.06
CA ALA A 67 -19.61 -2.66 -1.06
C ALA A 67 -18.41 -1.92 -1.65
N ALA A 68 -17.92 -2.34 -2.81
CA ALA A 68 -16.80 -1.69 -3.50
C ALA A 68 -17.10 -0.21 -3.84
N MET A 69 -18.31 0.09 -4.29
CA MET A 69 -18.75 1.46 -4.56
C MET A 69 -18.79 2.32 -3.29
N ALA A 70 -19.31 1.78 -2.18
CA ALA A 70 -19.31 2.48 -0.90
C ALA A 70 -17.89 2.72 -0.38
N PHE A 71 -16.98 1.75 -0.50
CA PHE A 71 -15.57 1.92 -0.15
C PHE A 71 -14.87 2.96 -1.03
N HIS A 72 -15.20 3.00 -2.32
CA HIS A 72 -14.70 4.05 -3.23
C HIS A 72 -15.13 5.45 -2.79
N LEU A 73 -16.42 5.64 -2.47
CA LEU A 73 -16.94 6.92 -1.98
C LEU A 73 -16.35 7.30 -0.62
N LEU A 74 -16.14 6.32 0.26
CA LEU A 74 -15.44 6.51 1.53
C LEU A 74 -13.99 6.98 1.32
N ASN A 75 -13.26 6.39 0.37
CA ASN A 75 -11.91 6.84 -0.01
C ASN A 75 -11.91 8.29 -0.52
N GLY A 76 -12.95 8.68 -1.27
CA GLY A 76 -13.17 10.06 -1.69
C GLY A 76 -13.41 11.02 -0.52
N CYS A 77 -13.99 10.54 0.58
CA CYS A 77 -14.14 11.34 1.80
C CYS A 77 -12.80 11.54 2.51
N PHE A 78 -12.02 10.48 2.67
CA PHE A 78 -10.68 10.55 3.26
C PHE A 78 -9.75 11.49 2.49
N SER A 79 -9.84 11.51 1.16
CA SER A 79 -9.03 12.40 0.31
C SER A 79 -9.41 13.88 0.46
N ARG A 80 -10.61 14.18 0.96
CA ARG A 80 -11.11 15.54 1.22
C ARG A 80 -10.94 15.98 2.67
N ALA A 81 -10.30 15.16 3.51
CA ALA A 81 -10.05 15.48 4.91
C ALA A 81 -9.38 16.85 5.04
N THR A 82 -9.99 17.75 5.80
CA THR A 82 -9.40 19.04 6.19
C THR A 82 -8.65 18.89 7.51
N GLY A 83 -7.75 19.82 7.84
CA GLY A 83 -6.96 19.74 9.09
C GLY A 83 -5.73 18.84 9.02
N GLY A 84 -5.26 18.48 7.82
CA GLY A 84 -4.02 17.75 7.64
C GLY A 84 -4.08 16.32 8.19
N PHE A 85 -2.97 15.85 8.77
CA PHE A 85 -2.84 14.48 9.27
C PHE A 85 -3.81 14.18 10.43
N GLU A 86 -4.06 15.13 11.33
CA GLU A 86 -4.93 14.93 12.50
C GLU A 86 -6.40 14.81 12.10
N GLY A 87 -6.90 15.69 11.22
CA GLY A 87 -8.27 15.58 10.71
C GLY A 87 -8.49 14.27 9.93
N PHE A 88 -7.47 13.84 9.20
CA PHE A 88 -7.48 12.56 8.52
C PHE A 88 -7.62 11.37 9.49
N THR A 89 -6.78 11.29 10.54
CA THR A 89 -6.81 10.17 11.49
C THR A 89 -8.10 10.15 12.33
N ALA A 90 -8.66 11.33 12.62
CA ALA A 90 -9.96 11.47 13.27
C ALA A 90 -11.10 10.91 12.40
N LEU A 91 -11.12 11.21 11.09
CA LEU A 91 -12.10 10.64 10.18
C LEU A 91 -11.97 9.11 10.06
N ALA A 92 -10.75 8.59 10.01
CA ALA A 92 -10.50 7.15 10.00
C ALA A 92 -11.04 6.45 11.27
N ALA A 93 -10.79 7.03 12.44
CA ALA A 93 -11.31 6.53 13.72
C ALA A 93 -12.85 6.60 13.76
N ALA A 94 -13.44 7.71 13.29
CA ALA A 94 -14.89 7.87 13.20
C ALA A 94 -15.54 6.83 12.28
N ALA A 95 -14.93 6.54 11.12
CA ALA A 95 -15.40 5.51 10.20
C ALA A 95 -15.45 4.12 10.86
N ALA A 96 -14.34 3.73 11.50
CA ALA A 96 -14.19 2.43 12.15
C ALA A 96 -15.14 2.27 13.36
N SER A 97 -15.28 3.33 14.16
CA SER A 97 -16.17 3.36 15.32
C SER A 97 -17.66 3.31 14.92
N ALA A 98 -18.03 4.03 13.87
CA ALA A 98 -19.43 4.14 13.46
C ALA A 98 -19.95 2.90 12.71
N ALA A 99 -19.06 2.05 12.20
CA ALA A 99 -19.39 0.81 11.50
C ALA A 99 -18.53 -0.36 12.02
N PRO A 100 -18.92 -1.03 13.11
CA PRO A 100 -18.12 -2.09 13.74
C PRO A 100 -17.75 -3.26 12.80
N GLY A 101 -18.59 -3.55 11.81
CA GLY A 101 -18.35 -4.57 10.78
C GLY A 101 -17.44 -4.13 9.62
N LEU A 102 -17.05 -2.86 9.54
CA LEU A 102 -16.29 -2.31 8.42
C LEU A 102 -14.94 -3.03 8.23
N VAL A 103 -14.17 -3.18 9.31
CA VAL A 103 -12.85 -3.82 9.21
C VAL A 103 -12.97 -5.27 8.77
N ALA A 104 -13.94 -6.01 9.30
CA ALA A 104 -14.16 -7.40 8.90
C ALA A 104 -14.51 -7.51 7.41
N ALA A 105 -15.45 -6.69 6.94
CA ALA A 105 -15.83 -6.61 5.53
C ALA A 105 -14.66 -6.28 4.60
N LEU A 106 -13.79 -5.35 5.01
CA LEU A 106 -12.60 -4.99 4.23
C LEU A 106 -11.57 -6.13 4.18
N VAL A 107 -11.37 -6.86 5.28
CA VAL A 107 -10.45 -8.00 5.33
C VAL A 107 -10.95 -9.15 4.47
N GLU A 108 -12.25 -9.44 4.53
CA GLU A 108 -12.90 -10.44 3.68
C GLU A 108 -12.71 -10.10 2.20
N ALA A 109 -13.06 -8.86 1.80
CA ALA A 109 -12.85 -8.39 0.43
C ALA A 109 -11.37 -8.48 0.00
N VAL A 110 -10.41 -8.20 0.88
CA VAL A 110 -8.98 -8.37 0.58
C VAL A 110 -8.57 -9.83 0.43
N SER A 111 -9.16 -10.73 1.22
CA SER A 111 -8.84 -12.15 1.21
C SER A 111 -9.25 -12.86 -0.09
N GLU A 112 -10.32 -12.39 -0.73
CA GLU A 112 -10.79 -12.88 -2.03
C GLU A 112 -9.78 -12.62 -3.16
N GLY A 113 -9.05 -11.50 -3.09
CA GLY A 113 -8.05 -11.14 -4.11
C GLY A 113 -8.64 -10.74 -5.47
N ALA A 114 -9.91 -10.33 -5.52
CA ALA A 114 -10.59 -9.85 -6.72
C ALA A 114 -10.14 -8.41 -7.10
N PRO A 115 -10.42 -7.93 -8.33
CA PRO A 115 -10.12 -6.54 -8.72
C PRO A 115 -10.74 -5.49 -7.77
N GLN A 116 -11.92 -5.77 -7.23
CA GLN A 116 -12.63 -4.91 -6.29
C GLN A 116 -11.88 -4.76 -4.95
N SER A 117 -11.04 -5.72 -4.59
CA SER A 117 -10.20 -5.70 -3.39
C SER A 117 -9.25 -4.50 -3.35
N LEU A 118 -8.92 -3.90 -4.49
CA LEU A 118 -8.11 -2.67 -4.54
C LEU A 118 -8.78 -1.51 -3.80
N MET A 119 -10.10 -1.41 -3.84
CA MET A 119 -10.83 -0.38 -3.09
C MET A 119 -10.71 -0.63 -1.59
N ALA A 120 -10.83 -1.90 -1.18
CA ALA A 120 -10.68 -2.30 0.22
C ALA A 120 -9.25 -2.05 0.73
N TYR A 121 -8.23 -2.36 -0.08
CA TYR A 121 -6.83 -2.04 0.23
C TYR A 121 -6.58 -0.55 0.45
N ASN A 122 -7.17 0.29 -0.39
CA ASN A 122 -7.03 1.74 -0.25
C ASN A 122 -7.72 2.22 1.03
N THR A 123 -8.94 1.75 1.31
CA THR A 123 -9.67 2.06 2.55
C THR A 123 -8.89 1.60 3.78
N LEU A 124 -8.34 0.38 3.77
CA LEU A 124 -7.50 -0.13 4.85
C LEU A 124 -6.21 0.69 5.03
N SER A 125 -5.62 1.17 3.94
CA SER A 125 -4.43 2.05 4.00
C SER A 125 -4.75 3.36 4.71
N TYR A 126 -5.93 3.91 4.46
CA TYR A 126 -6.42 5.08 5.17
C TYR A 126 -6.69 4.78 6.66
N LEU A 127 -7.36 3.68 6.96
CA LEU A 127 -7.62 3.27 8.35
C LEU A 127 -6.33 3.00 9.14
N ALA A 128 -5.34 2.38 8.52
CA ALA A 128 -4.06 2.01 9.15
C ALA A 128 -3.18 3.21 9.54
N LEU A 129 -3.45 4.40 9.03
CA LEU A 129 -2.78 5.63 9.46
C LEU A 129 -3.26 6.11 10.85
N SER A 130 -4.44 5.68 11.30
CA SER A 130 -4.93 5.98 12.64
C SER A 130 -4.48 4.91 13.64
N ALA A 131 -3.63 5.30 14.58
CA ALA A 131 -3.13 4.41 15.63
C ALA A 131 -4.24 3.79 16.48
N GLU A 132 -5.40 4.46 16.59
CA GLU A 132 -6.60 3.98 17.30
C GLU A 132 -7.27 2.81 16.58
N VAL A 133 -7.19 2.75 15.25
CA VAL A 133 -7.84 1.71 14.44
C VAL A 133 -6.93 0.48 14.29
N VAL A 134 -5.61 0.66 14.38
CA VAL A 134 -4.65 -0.44 14.20
C VAL A 134 -4.91 -1.66 15.11
N PRO A 135 -5.23 -1.53 16.42
CA PRO A 135 -5.59 -2.69 17.25
C PRO A 135 -6.74 -3.54 16.68
N GLN A 136 -7.75 -2.91 16.07
CA GLN A 136 -8.85 -3.60 15.40
C GLN A 136 -8.40 -4.31 14.12
N LEU A 137 -7.50 -3.68 13.34
CA LEU A 137 -6.88 -4.32 12.17
C LEU A 137 -6.00 -5.52 12.56
N LEU A 138 -5.37 -5.48 13.73
CA LEU A 138 -4.55 -6.58 14.24
C LEU A 138 -5.38 -7.75 14.76
N SER A 139 -6.59 -7.52 15.25
CA SER A 139 -7.50 -8.56 15.73
C SER A 139 -8.34 -9.20 14.63
N SER A 140 -8.47 -8.57 13.46
CA SER A 140 -9.30 -9.04 12.35
C SER A 140 -8.66 -10.14 11.49
N GLY A 141 -7.42 -10.55 11.79
CA GLY A 141 -6.70 -11.55 10.98
C GLY A 141 -6.04 -10.99 9.72
N LEU A 142 -6.17 -9.68 9.44
CA LEU A 142 -5.58 -9.01 8.28
C LEU A 142 -4.10 -9.35 8.08
N VAL A 143 -3.30 -9.30 9.15
CA VAL A 143 -1.85 -9.55 9.08
C VAL A 143 -1.54 -10.95 8.53
N ALA A 144 -2.33 -11.96 8.91
CA ALA A 144 -2.16 -13.32 8.41
C ALA A 144 -2.50 -13.43 6.92
N VAL A 145 -3.60 -12.77 6.49
CA VAL A 145 -4.01 -12.70 5.08
C VAL A 145 -2.90 -12.06 4.22
N LEU A 146 -2.39 -10.89 4.63
CA LEU A 146 -1.37 -10.16 3.87
C LEU A 146 -0.05 -10.93 3.78
N VAL A 147 0.35 -11.61 4.86
CA VAL A 147 1.58 -12.44 4.83
C VAL A 147 1.38 -13.72 4.02
N GLY A 148 0.18 -14.30 4.02
CA GLY A 148 -0.18 -15.39 3.12
C GLY A 148 -0.06 -14.97 1.65
N GLN A 149 -0.63 -13.82 1.30
CA GLN A 149 -0.56 -13.26 -0.05
C GLN A 149 0.88 -12.89 -0.46
N ALA A 150 1.70 -12.41 0.46
CA ALA A 150 3.12 -12.15 0.19
C ALA A 150 3.96 -13.40 -0.12
N ARG A 151 3.48 -14.59 0.25
CA ARG A 151 4.09 -15.87 -0.15
C ARG A 151 3.63 -16.35 -1.52
N ALA A 152 2.47 -15.90 -1.98
CA ALA A 152 1.93 -16.32 -3.27
C ALA A 152 2.76 -15.72 -4.41
N ALA A 153 2.88 -16.48 -5.50
CA ALA A 153 3.53 -15.99 -6.70
C ALA A 153 2.60 -14.98 -7.39
N ALA A 154 2.96 -13.70 -7.40
CA ALA A 154 2.23 -12.66 -8.11
C ALA A 154 2.69 -12.59 -9.58
N THR A 155 1.99 -13.31 -10.44
CA THR A 155 2.34 -13.45 -11.86
C THR A 155 1.62 -12.46 -12.75
N SER A 156 0.39 -12.09 -12.39
CA SER A 156 -0.39 -11.10 -13.14
C SER A 156 -0.15 -9.65 -12.66
N PRO A 157 -0.35 -8.63 -13.50
CA PRO A 157 -0.24 -7.22 -13.07
C PRO A 157 -1.16 -6.86 -11.90
N LEU A 158 -2.37 -7.44 -11.88
CA LEU A 158 -3.31 -7.24 -10.78
C LEU A 158 -2.80 -7.84 -9.47
N GLU A 159 -2.32 -9.09 -9.49
CA GLU A 159 -1.73 -9.75 -8.32
C GLU A 159 -0.53 -8.95 -7.79
N GLN A 160 0.30 -8.41 -8.69
CA GLN A 160 1.41 -7.55 -8.30
C GLN A 160 0.93 -6.27 -7.60
N GLN A 161 -0.14 -5.64 -8.11
CA GLN A 161 -0.70 -4.45 -7.48
C GLN A 161 -1.31 -4.75 -6.11
N LEU A 162 -2.03 -5.87 -5.96
CA LEU A 162 -2.55 -6.33 -4.67
C LEU A 162 -1.42 -6.61 -3.69
N LEU A 163 -0.36 -7.30 -4.14
CA LEU A 163 0.83 -7.57 -3.33
C LEU A 163 1.54 -6.28 -2.88
N VAL A 164 1.74 -5.33 -3.78
CA VAL A 164 2.33 -4.02 -3.43
C VAL A 164 1.47 -3.30 -2.41
N SER A 165 0.15 -3.31 -2.58
CA SER A 165 -0.79 -2.67 -1.66
C SER A 165 -0.76 -3.33 -0.28
N GLY A 166 -0.73 -4.65 -0.22
CA GLY A 166 -0.61 -5.40 1.05
C GLY A 166 0.72 -5.18 1.76
N LEU A 167 1.83 -5.17 1.04
CA LEU A 167 3.14 -4.87 1.63
C LEU A 167 3.21 -3.42 2.13
N ALA A 168 2.68 -2.46 1.37
CA ALA A 168 2.62 -1.06 1.79
C ALA A 168 1.75 -0.88 3.04
N LEU A 169 0.61 -1.58 3.12
CA LEU A 169 -0.27 -1.59 4.28
C LEU A 169 0.43 -2.13 5.53
N LEU A 170 1.18 -3.24 5.42
CA LEU A 170 2.00 -3.76 6.51
C LEU A 170 3.07 -2.74 6.96
N VAL A 171 3.75 -2.08 6.01
CA VAL A 171 4.74 -1.03 6.33
C VAL A 171 4.07 0.10 7.12
N THR A 172 2.93 0.61 6.66
CA THR A 172 2.18 1.67 7.34
C THR A 172 1.82 1.26 8.78
N MET A 173 1.22 0.08 8.96
CA MET A 173 0.84 -0.41 10.29
C MET A 173 2.04 -0.52 11.24
N THR A 174 3.17 -1.06 10.76
CA THR A 174 4.39 -1.22 11.58
C THR A 174 5.10 0.09 11.91
N ARG A 175 4.89 1.15 11.14
CA ARG A 175 5.40 2.50 11.42
C ARG A 175 4.52 3.25 12.42
N VAL A 176 3.21 3.17 12.23
CA VAL A 176 2.22 3.87 13.06
C VAL A 176 2.09 3.24 14.44
N ASN A 177 2.27 1.91 14.56
CA ASN A 177 1.97 1.19 15.79
C ASN A 177 3.06 0.16 16.15
N ALA A 178 3.64 0.31 17.35
CA ALA A 178 4.70 -0.59 17.84
C ALA A 178 4.20 -2.01 18.14
N GLU A 179 2.94 -2.19 18.53
CA GLU A 179 2.34 -3.50 18.73
C GLU A 179 2.20 -4.23 17.39
N ALA A 180 1.77 -3.54 16.33
CA ALA A 180 1.72 -4.12 14.98
C ALA A 180 3.10 -4.61 14.53
N ARG A 181 4.14 -3.80 14.76
CA ARG A 181 5.54 -4.18 14.51
C ARG A 181 5.93 -5.41 15.32
N GLY A 182 5.63 -5.44 16.61
CA GLY A 182 5.93 -6.56 17.51
C GLY A 182 5.20 -7.85 17.12
N ARG A 183 3.93 -7.77 16.73
CA ARG A 183 3.13 -8.92 16.26
C ARG A 183 3.69 -9.47 14.95
N LEU A 184 3.98 -8.61 13.98
CA LEU A 184 4.57 -9.02 12.71
C LEU A 184 5.95 -9.67 12.92
N ALA A 185 6.80 -9.06 13.76
CA ALA A 185 8.10 -9.60 14.14
C ALA A 185 8.03 -10.91 14.94
N GLY A 186 6.88 -11.25 15.53
CA GLY A 186 6.64 -12.52 16.22
C GLY A 186 5.98 -13.58 15.34
N MET A 187 5.48 -13.22 14.17
CA MET A 187 4.68 -14.13 13.35
C MET A 187 5.56 -15.05 12.50
N ARG A 188 5.25 -16.35 12.49
CA ARG A 188 6.05 -17.36 11.79
C ARG A 188 5.97 -17.21 10.28
N GLY A 189 7.13 -17.27 9.64
CA GLY A 189 7.29 -17.25 8.19
C GLY A 189 7.03 -15.89 7.54
N VAL A 190 7.05 -14.79 8.31
CA VAL A 190 7.15 -13.43 7.75
C VAL A 190 8.46 -13.27 7.00
N ALA A 191 9.58 -13.71 7.57
CA ALA A 191 10.88 -13.66 6.91
C ALA A 191 10.90 -14.44 5.57
N ALA A 192 10.24 -15.61 5.52
CA ALA A 192 10.11 -16.39 4.29
C ALA A 192 9.22 -15.69 3.24
N ALA A 193 8.12 -15.06 3.67
CA ALA A 193 7.27 -14.26 2.79
C ALA A 193 8.03 -13.06 2.21
N LEU A 194 8.84 -12.39 3.03
CA LEU A 194 9.70 -11.29 2.59
C LEU A 194 10.79 -11.76 1.62
N ALA A 195 11.38 -12.93 1.84
CA ALA A 195 12.31 -13.52 0.88
C ALA A 195 11.65 -13.74 -0.49
N ALA A 196 10.43 -14.27 -0.52
CA ALA A 196 9.65 -14.43 -1.75
C ALA A 196 9.37 -13.09 -2.44
N ALA A 197 8.94 -12.08 -1.69
CA ALA A 197 8.71 -10.73 -2.22
C ALA A 197 9.99 -10.05 -2.73
N LEU A 198 11.15 -10.26 -2.08
CA LEU A 198 12.44 -9.72 -2.52
C LEU A 198 13.00 -10.41 -3.77
N ARG A 199 12.65 -11.67 -3.99
CA ARG A 199 12.96 -12.39 -5.23
C ARG A 199 12.14 -11.91 -6.43
N HIS A 200 11.02 -11.22 -6.18
CA HIS A 200 10.10 -10.80 -7.22
C HIS A 200 10.80 -9.88 -8.25
N PRO A 201 10.59 -10.08 -9.57
CA PRO A 201 11.29 -9.32 -10.61
C PRO A 201 10.95 -7.82 -10.56
N ALA A 202 9.67 -7.50 -10.30
CA ALA A 202 9.19 -6.12 -10.24
C ALA A 202 9.80 -5.36 -9.06
N ALA A 203 10.49 -4.25 -9.35
CA ALA A 203 11.04 -3.34 -8.36
C ALA A 203 9.94 -2.76 -7.44
N ALA A 204 8.73 -2.55 -7.96
CA ALA A 204 7.59 -2.06 -7.17
C ALA A 204 7.25 -2.96 -5.97
N VAL A 205 7.45 -4.28 -6.08
CA VAL A 205 7.24 -5.25 -4.99
C VAL A 205 8.43 -5.28 -4.03
N ARG A 206 9.67 -5.27 -4.56
CA ARG A 206 10.89 -5.33 -3.74
C ARG A 206 11.04 -4.13 -2.80
N SER A 207 10.63 -2.94 -3.23
CA SER A 207 10.75 -1.70 -2.45
C SER A 207 10.02 -1.74 -1.10
N PRO A 208 8.70 -1.97 -1.02
CA PRO A 208 8.00 -2.08 0.25
C PRO A 208 8.43 -3.32 1.06
N ALA A 209 8.84 -4.41 0.42
CA ALA A 209 9.42 -5.55 1.14
C ALA A 209 10.72 -5.19 1.88
N LEU A 210 11.64 -4.44 1.24
CA LEU A 210 12.86 -3.93 1.89
C LEU A 210 12.53 -2.97 3.04
N GLN A 211 11.52 -2.11 2.88
CA GLN A 211 11.06 -1.23 3.96
C GLN A 211 10.50 -2.04 5.13
N LEU A 212 9.76 -3.12 4.87
CA LEU A 212 9.23 -3.95 5.95
C LEU A 212 10.35 -4.69 6.69
N VAL A 213 11.40 -5.15 5.99
CA VAL A 213 12.61 -5.69 6.64
C VAL A 213 13.24 -4.63 7.56
N GLN A 214 13.35 -3.37 7.12
CA GLN A 214 13.86 -2.27 7.95
C GLN A 214 13.05 -2.08 9.23
N GLU A 215 11.72 -2.10 9.14
CA GLU A 215 10.87 -1.96 10.33
C GLU A 215 11.01 -3.16 11.27
N LEU A 216 11.16 -4.38 10.74
CA LEU A 216 11.27 -5.59 11.56
C LEU A 216 12.56 -5.66 12.37
N ILE A 217 13.70 -5.28 11.78
CA ILE A 217 15.01 -5.34 12.45
C ILE A 217 15.15 -4.33 13.60
N LEU A 218 14.22 -3.36 13.72
CA LEU A 218 14.12 -2.47 14.88
C LEU A 218 13.62 -3.20 16.14
N THR A 219 13.23 -4.47 16.03
CA THR A 219 12.83 -5.30 17.15
C THR A 219 13.77 -6.49 17.28
N ARG A 220 14.07 -6.92 18.52
CA ARG A 220 14.91 -8.10 18.77
C ARG A 220 14.37 -9.35 18.08
N LYS A 221 13.07 -9.63 18.25
CA LYS A 221 12.41 -10.79 17.61
C LYS A 221 12.49 -10.73 16.09
N GLY A 222 12.29 -9.56 15.50
CA GLY A 222 12.37 -9.38 14.05
C GLY A 222 13.79 -9.58 13.53
N LEU A 223 14.79 -9.03 14.21
CA LEU A 223 16.21 -9.29 13.90
C LEU A 223 16.54 -10.78 13.99
N ASP A 224 16.12 -11.46 15.06
CA ASP A 224 16.34 -12.90 15.25
C ASP A 224 15.71 -13.72 14.11
N GLN A 225 14.49 -13.37 13.69
CA GLN A 225 13.83 -13.99 12.54
C GLN A 225 14.61 -13.78 11.23
N VAL A 226 15.08 -12.56 10.98
CA VAL A 226 15.83 -12.24 9.76
C VAL A 226 17.15 -13.01 9.73
N LEU A 227 17.87 -13.04 10.85
CA LEU A 227 19.13 -13.78 10.98
C LEU A 227 18.94 -15.29 10.85
N SER A 228 17.80 -15.81 11.30
CA SER A 228 17.47 -17.24 11.21
C SER A 228 16.95 -17.67 9.84
N CYS A 229 16.68 -16.72 8.93
CA CYS A 229 16.10 -17.00 7.62
C CYS A 229 17.15 -16.91 6.51
N GLY A 230 17.83 -18.03 6.23
CA GLY A 230 18.82 -18.15 5.16
C GLY A 230 18.36 -17.60 3.80
N PRO A 231 17.15 -17.95 3.30
CA PRO A 231 16.64 -17.41 2.03
C PRO A 231 16.52 -15.89 2.01
N LEU A 232 16.11 -15.26 3.13
CA LEU A 232 16.00 -13.81 3.21
C LEU A 232 17.37 -13.15 3.15
N LEU A 233 18.35 -13.69 3.90
CA LEU A 233 19.72 -13.18 3.87
C LEU A 233 20.34 -13.31 2.47
N ALA A 234 20.13 -14.43 1.79
CA ALA A 234 20.62 -14.65 0.44
C ALA A 234 20.06 -13.63 -0.56
N GLU A 235 18.77 -13.32 -0.50
CA GLU A 235 18.17 -12.28 -1.37
C GLU A 235 18.68 -10.87 -1.04
N LEU A 236 18.92 -10.56 0.24
CA LEU A 236 19.52 -9.28 0.63
C LEU A 236 20.97 -9.14 0.14
N ASP A 237 21.76 -10.21 0.21
CA ASP A 237 23.14 -10.24 -0.31
C ASP A 237 23.12 -10.09 -1.85
N ARG A 238 22.28 -10.85 -2.55
CA ARG A 238 22.07 -10.74 -4.01
C ARG A 238 21.72 -9.32 -4.45
N LEU A 239 20.75 -8.67 -3.79
CA LEU A 239 20.34 -7.30 -4.09
C LEU A 239 21.43 -6.27 -3.77
N SER A 240 22.30 -6.57 -2.81
CA SER A 240 23.42 -5.70 -2.45
C SER A 240 24.53 -5.72 -3.51
N GLU A 241 24.71 -6.85 -4.20
CA GLU A 241 25.75 -7.10 -5.21
C GLU A 241 25.34 -6.72 -6.64
N GLU A 242 24.04 -6.53 -6.93
CA GLU A 242 23.47 -6.23 -8.26
C GLU A 242 24.05 -5.00 -9.01
N ARG A 243 24.99 -4.24 -8.41
CA ARG A 243 25.62 -3.04 -8.97
C ARG A 243 26.96 -3.30 -9.66
N GLU A 244 27.60 -4.45 -9.42
CA GLU A 244 28.99 -4.67 -9.88
C GLU A 244 29.10 -5.29 -11.28
N SER A 245 27.97 -5.69 -11.88
CA SER A 245 27.95 -6.43 -13.16
C SER A 245 27.41 -5.60 -14.33
N GLU A 246 27.91 -4.37 -14.53
CA GLU A 246 27.91 -3.80 -15.88
C GLU A 246 29.34 -3.74 -16.41
N PRO A 247 29.64 -4.35 -17.57
CA PRO A 247 30.92 -4.15 -18.21
C PRO A 247 31.03 -2.67 -18.54
N HIS A 248 32.02 -2.01 -17.95
CA HIS A 248 32.56 -0.78 -18.51
C HIS A 248 33.15 -1.18 -19.87
N SER A 249 32.31 -1.19 -20.91
CA SER A 249 32.76 -1.17 -22.29
C SER A 249 33.59 0.09 -22.44
N GLY A 250 34.90 -0.10 -22.43
CA GLY A 250 35.87 0.97 -22.59
C GLY A 250 35.61 1.72 -23.88
N ALA A 251 35.53 3.04 -23.75
CA ALA A 251 35.98 3.95 -24.79
C ALA A 251 37.18 4.70 -24.22
N GLY A 252 38.31 3.99 -24.15
CA GLY A 252 39.62 4.63 -24.22
C GLY A 252 39.77 5.20 -25.62
N GLY A 253 39.99 6.51 -25.70
CA GLY A 253 40.16 7.23 -26.94
C GLY A 253 40.63 8.64 -26.64
N GLN A 254 41.81 8.74 -26.02
CA GLN A 254 42.59 9.98 -26.00
C GLN A 254 42.80 10.42 -27.44
N GLN A 255 42.26 11.58 -27.82
CA GLN A 255 42.87 12.37 -28.88
C GLN A 255 42.83 13.84 -28.50
N GLN A 256 43.95 14.28 -27.93
CA GLN A 256 44.38 15.66 -27.91
C GLN A 256 44.42 16.20 -29.34
N VAL A 257 43.77 17.35 -29.57
CA VAL A 257 44.24 18.34 -30.54
C VAL A 257 44.11 19.72 -29.88
N PRO A 258 45.17 20.55 -29.87
CA PRO A 258 45.15 21.86 -29.24
C PRO A 258 44.82 22.98 -30.25
N GLY A 259 44.21 24.06 -29.74
CA GLY A 259 44.44 25.43 -30.23
C GLY A 259 43.56 25.93 -31.39
N GLY A 260 42.97 27.12 -31.21
CA GLY A 260 42.42 27.92 -32.30
C GLY A 260 41.36 28.93 -31.86
N ALA A 261 41.75 30.20 -31.80
CA ALA A 261 40.96 31.38 -31.42
C ALA A 261 39.80 31.72 -32.39
N GLY A 262 38.84 32.53 -31.93
CA GLY A 262 37.70 33.07 -32.72
C GLY A 262 38.09 34.11 -33.79
N PRO A 263 37.24 35.09 -34.20
CA PRO A 263 35.85 35.36 -33.82
C PRO A 263 34.88 35.79 -34.98
N THR A 264 33.60 36.02 -34.62
CA THR A 264 32.60 37.01 -35.15
C THR A 264 32.22 37.12 -36.64
N SER A 265 30.90 37.10 -36.91
CA SER A 265 30.07 38.20 -37.50
C SER A 265 29.03 37.76 -38.56
N GLY A 266 27.89 38.46 -38.59
CA GLY A 266 26.92 38.51 -39.71
C GLY A 266 25.52 37.96 -39.38
N ALA A 267 24.59 38.80 -38.91
CA ALA A 267 23.57 39.53 -39.69
C ALA A 267 22.39 38.64 -40.14
N GLU A 268 21.22 38.69 -39.48
CA GLU A 268 20.09 39.63 -39.64
C GLU A 268 19.13 39.37 -40.83
N LYS A 269 17.81 39.48 -40.52
CA LYS A 269 16.60 39.51 -41.38
C LYS A 269 16.12 38.13 -41.86
N GLN A 270 14.82 37.79 -41.96
CA GLN A 270 13.57 38.57 -41.94
C GLN A 270 12.39 37.58 -41.76
N VAL A 271 11.37 37.99 -40.99
CA VAL A 271 9.96 37.50 -41.01
C VAL A 271 9.27 38.29 -42.16
N PRO A 272 8.24 37.82 -42.93
CA PRO A 272 6.97 37.37 -42.34
C PRO A 272 6.05 36.39 -43.11
N GLY A 273 5.14 35.79 -42.32
CA GLY A 273 3.71 35.79 -42.66
C GLY A 273 3.12 34.55 -43.35
N GLY A 274 1.96 34.10 -42.84
CA GLY A 274 0.98 33.40 -43.68
C GLY A 274 0.29 32.19 -43.06
N ALA A 275 -0.87 32.44 -42.43
CA ALA A 275 -2.10 31.65 -42.38
C ALA A 275 -2.09 30.11 -42.63
N GLY A 276 -2.73 29.35 -41.72
CA GLY A 276 -3.18 27.98 -41.95
C GLY A 276 -4.45 27.91 -42.82
N PRO A 277 -5.41 27.01 -42.54
CA PRO A 277 -5.34 25.58 -42.23
C PRO A 277 -6.10 24.76 -43.32
N THR A 278 -5.92 23.43 -43.44
CA THR A 278 -7.01 22.50 -43.86
C THR A 278 -6.58 21.03 -43.87
N SER A 279 -7.36 20.22 -43.14
CA SER A 279 -7.87 18.87 -43.43
C SER A 279 -7.18 17.92 -44.42
N GLY A 280 -7.02 16.68 -43.97
CA GLY A 280 -6.95 15.45 -44.78
C GLY A 280 -6.55 14.28 -43.88
N ALA A 281 -7.48 13.59 -43.21
CA ALA A 281 -8.25 12.47 -43.74
C ALA A 281 -7.39 11.40 -44.45
N GLU A 282 -7.12 10.33 -43.70
CA GLU A 282 -7.17 8.92 -44.12
C GLU A 282 -6.49 8.48 -45.43
N LYS A 283 -5.37 7.76 -45.28
CA LYS A 283 -5.16 6.37 -45.76
C LYS A 283 -3.68 6.04 -45.70
N GLN A 284 -3.31 4.97 -45.00
CA GLN A 284 -2.76 3.80 -45.69
C GLN A 284 -2.65 2.60 -44.75
N VAL A 285 -3.33 1.55 -45.19
CA VAL A 285 -3.30 0.19 -44.68
C VAL A 285 -2.05 -0.51 -45.22
N ALA A 286 -1.44 -1.31 -44.35
CA ALA A 286 -0.62 -2.49 -44.62
C ALA A 286 0.64 -2.36 -45.50
N ALA A 287 1.79 -2.55 -44.86
CA ALA A 287 2.82 -3.48 -45.32
C ALA A 287 3.87 -3.71 -44.21
N ALA A 288 3.80 -4.84 -43.51
CA ALA A 288 4.96 -5.46 -42.86
C ALA A 288 4.64 -6.89 -42.41
N ALA A 289 4.38 -7.77 -43.37
CA ALA A 289 4.74 -9.17 -43.20
C ALA A 289 6.17 -9.35 -43.75
N ALA A 290 6.95 -10.19 -43.05
CA ALA A 290 8.31 -10.64 -43.36
C ALA A 290 9.49 -9.76 -42.89
N ALA A 291 9.95 -9.99 -41.66
CA ALA A 291 11.36 -9.95 -41.31
C ALA A 291 11.65 -10.96 -40.19
N GLY A 292 12.55 -11.92 -40.47
CA GLY A 292 13.03 -12.93 -39.52
C GLY A 292 13.84 -12.35 -38.35
N PRO A 293 14.36 -13.21 -37.46
CA PRO A 293 14.85 -12.83 -36.14
C PRO A 293 16.19 -12.10 -36.29
N ARG A 294 16.16 -10.76 -36.27
CA ARG A 294 17.37 -9.99 -36.03
C ARG A 294 17.75 -10.18 -34.56
N GLY A 295 18.90 -10.79 -34.32
CA GLY A 295 19.59 -10.82 -33.04
C GLY A 295 19.99 -9.41 -32.62
N GLY A 296 19.00 -8.60 -32.24
CA GLY A 296 19.20 -7.31 -31.61
C GLY A 296 19.80 -7.54 -30.24
N ALA A 297 20.98 -6.98 -30.01
CA ALA A 297 21.53 -6.86 -28.67
C ALA A 297 20.44 -6.31 -27.73
N PRO A 298 20.32 -6.84 -26.50
CA PRO A 298 19.28 -6.41 -25.58
C PRO A 298 19.35 -4.89 -25.41
N GLN A 299 18.25 -4.21 -25.78
CA GLN A 299 18.14 -2.77 -25.65
C GLN A 299 18.32 -2.41 -24.17
N PRO A 300 19.19 -1.43 -23.83
CA PRO A 300 19.42 -1.06 -22.45
C PRO A 300 18.12 -0.60 -21.79
N PRO A 301 17.89 -0.95 -20.52
CA PRO A 301 16.66 -0.59 -19.82
C PRO A 301 16.53 0.94 -19.72
N PRO A 302 15.31 1.49 -19.75
CA PRO A 302 15.10 2.93 -19.69
C PRO A 302 15.73 3.55 -18.43
N PRO A 303 16.22 4.80 -18.48
CA PRO A 303 16.98 5.43 -17.39
C PRO A 303 16.27 5.43 -16.03
N GLN A 304 14.92 5.47 -16.04
CA GLN A 304 14.10 5.41 -14.83
C GLN A 304 14.23 4.06 -14.09
N GLN A 305 14.28 2.95 -14.84
CA GLN A 305 14.43 1.61 -14.25
C GLN A 305 15.84 1.43 -13.66
N GLN A 306 16.87 1.97 -14.31
CA GLN A 306 18.24 1.95 -13.80
C GLN A 306 18.35 2.72 -12.47
N LYS A 307 17.78 3.93 -12.40
CA LYS A 307 17.77 4.74 -11.17
C LYS A 307 17.05 4.02 -10.02
N GLN A 308 15.92 3.36 -10.32
CA GLN A 308 15.17 2.60 -9.32
C GLN A 308 15.97 1.38 -8.82
N LYS A 309 16.61 0.63 -9.72
CA LYS A 309 17.47 -0.51 -9.36
C LYS A 309 18.65 -0.08 -8.49
N GLN A 310 19.31 1.03 -8.82
CA GLN A 310 20.39 1.59 -8.00
C GLN A 310 19.93 1.98 -6.59
N LYS A 311 18.76 2.62 -6.47
CA LYS A 311 18.17 2.97 -5.17
C LYS A 311 17.89 1.72 -4.32
N GLN A 312 17.40 0.65 -4.94
CA GLN A 312 17.14 -0.62 -4.25
C GLN A 312 18.42 -1.30 -3.77
N SER A 313 19.46 -1.36 -4.61
CA SER A 313 20.77 -1.90 -4.20
C SER A 313 21.40 -1.09 -3.06
N GLN A 314 21.28 0.24 -3.08
CA GLN A 314 21.73 1.09 -1.97
C GLN A 314 20.94 0.81 -0.69
N GLN A 315 19.62 0.67 -0.80
CA GLN A 315 18.77 0.34 0.35
C GLN A 315 19.10 -1.04 0.92
N ALA A 316 19.28 -2.07 0.08
CA ALA A 316 19.67 -3.41 0.50
C ALA A 316 21.02 -3.42 1.23
N ARG A 317 22.03 -2.70 0.72
CA ARG A 317 23.32 -2.53 1.39
C ARG A 317 23.19 -1.87 2.76
N SER A 318 22.38 -0.81 2.86
CA SER A 318 22.10 -0.14 4.14
C SER A 318 21.42 -1.07 5.14
N VAL A 319 20.42 -1.84 4.71
CA VAL A 319 19.75 -2.86 5.54
C VAL A 319 20.75 -3.90 6.01
N ARG A 320 21.58 -4.43 5.10
CA ARG A 320 22.56 -5.46 5.42
C ARG A 320 23.62 -4.98 6.39
N ALA A 321 24.13 -3.77 6.21
CA ALA A 321 25.06 -3.14 7.14
C ALA A 321 24.44 -2.97 8.53
N THR A 322 23.18 -2.52 8.60
CA THR A 322 22.43 -2.36 9.86
C THR A 322 22.25 -3.71 10.58
N ILE A 323 21.86 -4.76 9.85
CA ILE A 323 21.73 -6.12 10.40
C ILE A 323 23.07 -6.59 10.99
N ARG A 324 24.18 -6.41 10.27
CA ARG A 324 25.51 -6.81 10.76
C ARG A 324 25.91 -6.03 12.01
N ALA A 325 25.68 -4.72 12.04
CA ALA A 325 25.99 -3.89 13.19
C ALA A 325 25.17 -4.29 14.42
N LEU A 326 23.85 -4.46 14.27
CA LEU A 326 22.97 -4.88 15.36
C LEU A 326 23.32 -6.30 15.87
N ALA A 327 23.68 -7.22 14.98
CA ALA A 327 24.09 -8.57 15.35
C ALA A 327 25.40 -8.62 16.16
N ILE A 328 26.25 -7.59 16.08
CA ILE A 328 27.45 -7.46 16.91
C ILE A 328 27.09 -6.90 18.29
N VAL A 329 26.27 -5.84 18.33
CA VAL A 329 25.90 -5.17 19.58
C VAL A 329 25.03 -6.04 20.49
N MET A 330 24.24 -6.95 19.91
CA MET A 330 23.29 -7.80 20.66
C MET A 330 23.85 -9.16 21.08
N LYS A 331 25.10 -9.47 20.74
CA LYS A 331 25.85 -10.63 21.24
C LYS A 331 26.58 -10.26 22.52
#